data_AF-A0A1H0GGT0-F1
#
_entry.id   AF-A0A1H0GGT0-F1
#
_cell.length_a   1.000
_cell.length_b   1.000
_cell.length_c   1.000
_cell.angle_alpha   90.00
_cell.angle_beta   90.00
_cell.angle_gamma   90.00
#
_symmetry.space_group_name_H-M   'P 1'
#
loop_
_entity.id
_entity.type
_entity.pdbx_description
1 polymer ?
#
loop_
_entity_poly.entity_id
_entity_poly.type
_entity_poly.pdbx_seq_one_letter_code
_entity_poly.pdbx_strand_id
1 'polypeptide(L)' 'MLAANPEAIIAGGMGEENRQWLTHWEQYDELDAVTQDNLFFVPPSLIQRPTPRLLEGTKLLCEKLETARERR' A
#
# COMPACT_ATOMS: atom_id res chain seq x y z
N MET A 1 -1.33 -18.55 -8.41
CA MET A 1 -2.44 -17.80 -9.02
C MET A 1 -2.80 -16.67 -8.07
N LEU A 2 -2.78 -15.42 -8.52
CA LEU A 2 -3.39 -14.32 -7.78
C LEU A 2 -4.91 -14.49 -7.86
N ALA A 3 -5.60 -14.40 -6.72
CA ALA A 3 -7.04 -14.61 -6.65
C ALA A 3 -7.86 -13.43 -7.20
N ALA A 4 -7.22 -12.28 -7.42
CA ALA A 4 -7.80 -11.06 -7.96
C ALA A 4 -6.70 -10.18 -8.60
N ASN A 5 -7.10 -9.25 -9.48
CA ASN A 5 -6.25 -8.15 -9.95
C ASN A 5 -6.49 -6.93 -9.03
N PRO A 6 -5.57 -6.61 -8.10
CA PRO A 6 -5.74 -5.49 -7.19
C PRO A 6 -5.43 -4.16 -7.89
N GLU A 7 -6.22 -3.14 -7.58
CA GLU A 7 -5.98 -1.77 -8.05
C GLU A 7 -5.08 -0.96 -7.12
N ALA A 8 -4.84 -1.45 -5.89
CA ALA A 8 -3.94 -0.84 -4.92
C ALA A 8 -3.24 -1.93 -4.09
N ILE A 9 -1.95 -1.75 -3.83
CA ILE A 9 -1.16 -2.59 -2.94
C ILE A 9 -0.59 -1.72 -1.84
N ILE A 10 -0.84 -2.09 -0.58
CA ILE A 10 -0.42 -1.34 0.61
C ILE A 10 0.37 -2.26 1.53
N ALA A 11 1.52 -1.80 2.04
CA ALA A 11 2.08 -2.34 3.28
C ALA A 11 3.12 -1.43 3.94
N GLY A 12 3.58 -1.87 5.12
CA GLY A 12 4.48 -1.11 5.98
C GLY A 12 5.91 -1.58 6.08
N GLY A 13 6.32 -2.58 5.30
CA GLY A 13 7.72 -3.02 5.24
C GLY A 13 8.30 -3.50 6.57
N MET A 14 9.63 -3.68 6.58
CA MET A 14 10.41 -4.16 7.74
C MET A 14 11.03 -3.00 8.55
N GLY A 15 10.57 -1.76 8.35
CA GLY A 15 11.09 -0.55 9.00
C GLY A 15 10.35 0.69 8.50
N GLU A 16 10.47 1.80 9.24
CA GLU A 16 9.65 3.01 9.03
C GLU A 16 9.79 3.67 7.64
N GLU A 17 10.84 3.36 6.88
CA GLU A 17 11.07 3.90 5.53
C GLU A 17 11.37 2.81 4.50
N ASN A 18 11.20 1.53 4.86
CA ASN A 18 11.61 0.43 4.00
C ASN A 18 10.53 0.07 2.96
N ARG A 19 10.66 0.66 1.76
CA ARG A 19 9.83 0.38 0.59
C ARG A 19 10.30 -0.81 -0.28
N GLN A 20 11.39 -1.49 0.06
CA GLN A 20 11.97 -2.55 -0.81
C GLN A 20 11.02 -3.72 -1.08
N TRP A 21 10.05 -3.95 -0.20
CA TRP A 21 9.05 -4.99 -0.44
C TRP A 21 8.00 -4.55 -1.49
N LEU A 22 7.76 -3.24 -1.67
CA LEU A 22 6.89 -2.71 -2.75
C LEU A 22 7.55 -2.86 -4.11
N THR A 23 8.86 -2.62 -4.21
CA THR A 23 9.58 -2.74 -5.48
C THR A 23 9.54 -4.16 -6.06
N HIS A 24 9.29 -5.18 -5.22
CA HIS A 24 9.06 -6.53 -5.73
C HIS A 24 7.77 -6.65 -6.56
N TRP A 25 6.78 -5.79 -6.34
CA TRP A 25 5.53 -5.82 -7.12
C TRP A 25 5.69 -5.20 -8.51
N GLU A 26 6.67 -4.32 -8.72
CA GLU A 26 6.93 -3.65 -10.00
C GLU A 26 7.22 -4.64 -11.15
N GLN A 27 7.65 -5.87 -10.84
CA GLN A 27 7.87 -6.91 -11.85
C GLN A 27 6.58 -7.47 -12.48
N TYR A 28 5.41 -7.17 -11.90
CA TYR A 28 4.10 -7.62 -12.38
C TYR A 28 3.36 -6.45 -13.03
N ASP A 29 3.82 -6.07 -14.21
CA ASP A 29 3.27 -4.97 -15.02
C ASP A 29 1.83 -5.18 -15.49
N GLU A 30 1.31 -6.41 -15.44
CA GLU A 30 -0.10 -6.72 -15.73
C GLU A 30 -1.06 -6.35 -14.59
N LEU A 31 -0.57 -5.96 -13.40
CA LEU A 31 -1.44 -5.59 -12.27
C LEU A 31 -1.92 -4.14 -12.39
N ASP A 32 -3.20 -3.91 -12.11
CA ASP A 32 -3.78 -2.56 -12.11
C ASP A 32 -3.06 -1.65 -11.10
N ALA A 33 -2.69 -2.21 -9.94
CA ALA A 33 -1.91 -1.49 -8.94
C ALA A 33 -0.53 -1.02 -9.43
N VAL A 34 0.10 -1.75 -10.37
CA VAL A 34 1.42 -1.38 -10.91
C VAL A 34 1.27 -0.41 -12.07
N THR A 35 0.35 -0.70 -13.00
CA THR A 35 0.08 0.18 -14.15
C THR A 35 -0.38 1.57 -13.74
N GLN A 36 -1.15 1.68 -12.65
CA GLN A 36 -1.66 2.95 -12.12
C GLN A 36 -0.78 3.58 -11.03
N ASP A 37 0.44 3.05 -10.80
CA ASP A 37 1.38 3.54 -9.77
C ASP A 37 0.75 3.58 -8.36
N ASN A 38 -0.07 2.58 -8.03
CA ASN A 38 -0.80 2.45 -6.77
C ASN A 38 -0.09 1.49 -5.79
N LEU A 39 1.24 1.61 -5.71
CA LEU A 39 2.09 0.92 -4.74
C LEU A 39 2.33 1.84 -3.53
N PHE A 40 1.60 1.62 -2.44
CA PHE A 40 1.58 2.53 -1.30
C PHE A 40 2.28 1.99 -0.05
N PHE A 41 3.04 2.87 0.57
CA PHE A 41 3.69 2.61 1.85
C PHE A 41 2.93 3.27 3.00
N VAL A 42 2.69 2.52 4.08
CA VAL A 42 2.14 3.03 5.35
C VAL A 42 3.06 2.58 6.47
N PRO A 43 3.64 3.46 7.30
CA PRO A 43 4.60 3.06 8.33
C PRO A 43 4.10 1.89 9.20
N PRO A 44 4.94 0.88 9.48
CA PRO A 44 4.53 -0.32 10.18
C PRO A 44 4.13 -0.02 11.63
N SER A 45 4.73 1.01 12.25
CA SER A 45 4.30 1.53 13.56
C SER A 45 2.83 2.00 13.59
N LEU A 46 2.26 2.36 12.44
CA LEU A 46 0.88 2.87 12.33
C LEU A 46 -0.15 1.82 11.94
N ILE A 47 0.23 0.75 11.22
CA ILE A 47 -0.74 -0.23 10.69
C ILE A 47 -0.51 -1.67 11.18
N GLN A 48 0.72 -2.07 11.51
CA GLN A 48 1.04 -3.43 11.94
C GLN A 48 1.05 -3.58 13.47
N ARG A 49 1.11 -2.46 14.22
CA ARG A 49 1.10 -2.45 15.68
C ARG A 49 -0.11 -1.66 16.19
N PRO A 50 -1.17 -2.33 16.70
CA PRO A 50 -2.36 -1.65 17.16
C PRO A 50 -2.07 -0.90 18.47
N THR A 51 -1.76 0.39 18.33
CA THR A 51 -1.58 1.37 19.40
C THR A 51 -2.60 2.51 19.19
N PRO A 52 -2.73 3.49 20.10
CA PRO A 52 -3.61 4.65 19.86
C PRO A 52 -3.32 5.40 18.55
N ARG A 53 -2.09 5.31 18.04
CA ARG A 53 -1.68 5.90 16.76
C ARG A 53 -2.27 5.18 15.53
N LEU A 54 -2.97 4.06 15.71
CA LEU A 54 -3.67 3.38 14.61
C LEU A 54 -4.67 4.30 13.90
N LEU A 55 -5.25 5.28 14.60
CA LEU A 55 -6.14 6.27 13.97
C LEU A 55 -5.41 7.11 12.91
N GLU A 56 -4.14 7.47 13.15
CA GLU A 56 -3.28 8.14 12.16
C GLU A 56 -3.03 7.21 10.96
N GLY A 57 -2.74 5.94 11.23
CA GLY A 57 -2.56 4.92 10.20
C GLY A 57 -3.79 4.71 9.33
N THR A 58 -4.97 4.64 9.93
CA THR A 58 -6.25 4.51 9.23
C THR A 58 -6.52 5.73 8.34
N LYS A 59 -6.23 6.94 8.83
CA LYS A 59 -6.39 8.15 8.01
C LYS A 59 -5.49 8.10 6.78
N LEU A 60 -4.22 7.77 6.96
CA LEU A 60 -3.26 7.64 5.85
C LEU A 60 -3.69 6.54 4.87
N LEU A 61 -4.15 5.39 5.36
CA LEU A 61 -4.70 4.31 4.55
C LEU A 61 -5.86 4.79 3.68
N CYS A 62 -6.82 5.50 4.26
CA CYS A 62 -7.95 6.06 3.52
C CYS A 62 -7.48 7.01 2.42
N GLU A 63 -6.56 7.93 2.72
CA GLU A 63 -6.00 8.86 1.72
C GLU A 63 -5.37 8.11 0.53
N LYS A 64 -4.61 7.04 0.78
CA LYS A 64 -4.04 6.19 -0.28
C LYS A 64 -5.09 5.47 -1.11
N LEU A 65 -6.13 4.95 -0.46
CA LEU A 65 -7.23 4.29 -1.15
C LEU A 65 -8.03 5.26 -2.01
N GLU A 66 -8.25 6.50 -1.57
CA GLU A 66 -8.87 7.52 -2.42
C GLU A 66 -8.01 7.84 -3.64
N THR A 67 -6.68 7.99 -3.47
CA THR A 67 -5.76 8.19 -4.61
C THR A 67 -5.89 7.07 -5.65
N ALA A 68 -5.99 5.82 -5.23
CA ALA A 68 -6.20 4.70 -6.16
C ALA A 68 -7.54 4.79 -6.91
N ARG A 69 -8.61 5.19 -6.22
CA ARG A 69 -9.94 5.35 -6.86
C ARG A 69 -9.96 6.48 -7.87
N GLU A 70 -9.23 7.57 -7.63
CA GLU A 70 -9.10 8.70 -8.56
C GLU A 70 -8.31 8.33 -9.83
N ARG A 71 -7.49 7.29 -9.78
CA ARG A 71 -6.64 6.80 -10.88
C ARG A 71 -7.26 5.62 -11.67
N ARG A 72 -8.49 5.22 -11.36
CA ARG A 72 -9.22 4.20 -12.16
C ARG A 72 -9.59 4.69 -13.55
#